data_AF-A0A8D8GJE8-F1
#
_entry.id   AF-A0A8D8GJE8-F1
#
_cell.length_a   1.000
_cell.length_b   1.000
_cell.length_c   1.000
_cell.angle_alpha   90.00
_cell.angle_beta   90.00
_cell.angle_gamma   90.00
#
_symmetry.space_group_name_H-M   'P 1'
#
loop_
_entity.id
_entity.type
_entity.pdbx_description
1 polymer ?
#
loop_
_entity_poly.entity_id
_entity_poly.type
_entity_poly.pdbx_seq_one_letter_code
_entity_poly.pdbx_strand_id
1 'polypeptide(L)'
;MTDSEGRTPVKIKEETDDEPNLMSLEKLDRGTPEIWPEKASGMRGFATPNLNFSPPAWTKGLTQDDINSMYQLGALSTNGIIAEVKKLYDQAYQLGVQESKEMTRGKYLNIFTSNRKKS
;
A
#
# COMPACT_ATOMS: atom_id res chain seq x y z
N MET A 1 9.33 -73.50 -5.58
CA MET A 1 10.14 -73.46 -4.34
C MET A 1 10.87 -72.14 -4.35
N THR A 2 10.21 -71.02 -4.01
CA THR A 2 10.05 -70.46 -2.65
C THR A 2 11.36 -70.49 -1.86
N ASP A 3 11.99 -69.32 -1.74
CA ASP A 3 12.46 -68.69 -0.49
C ASP A 3 13.43 -67.56 -0.86
N SER A 4 13.57 -66.45 -0.18
CA SER A 4 12.79 -65.68 0.78
C SER A 4 13.56 -64.36 0.92
N GLU A 5 12.88 -63.31 1.35
CA GLU A 5 13.31 -61.92 1.39
C GLU A 5 14.61 -61.66 2.18
N GLY A 6 15.32 -60.59 1.78
CA GLY A 6 16.43 -60.03 2.54
C GLY A 6 16.85 -58.65 2.05
N ARG A 7 15.90 -57.83 1.59
CA ARG A 7 16.14 -56.42 1.26
C ARG A 7 16.34 -55.67 2.57
N THR A 8 17.59 -55.45 2.96
CA THR A 8 17.89 -54.60 4.12
C THR A 8 17.45 -53.17 3.79
N PRO A 9 16.70 -52.52 4.70
CA PRO A 9 16.09 -51.24 4.41
C PRO A 9 17.14 -50.13 4.42
N VAL A 10 16.98 -49.29 3.42
CA VAL A 10 17.54 -47.96 3.27
C VAL A 10 17.48 -47.21 4.60
N LYS A 11 18.63 -46.88 5.19
CA LYS A 11 18.71 -45.89 6.27
C LYS A 11 18.93 -44.52 5.65
N ILE A 12 17.88 -43.99 5.02
CA ILE A 12 17.78 -42.54 4.83
C ILE A 12 17.80 -41.99 6.25
N LYS A 13 18.86 -41.26 6.59
CA LYS A 13 18.77 -40.32 7.71
C LYS A 13 17.67 -39.34 7.28
N GLU A 14 16.51 -39.53 7.88
CA GLU A 14 15.45 -38.53 7.96
C GLU A 14 16.08 -37.36 8.69
N GLU A 15 16.75 -36.51 7.91
CA GLU A 15 17.20 -35.20 8.33
C GLU A 15 15.92 -34.45 8.61
N THR A 16 15.75 -34.15 9.89
CA THR A 16 14.55 -33.63 10.48
C THR A 16 14.08 -32.41 9.70
N ASP A 17 12.82 -32.48 9.31
CA ASP A 17 11.95 -31.40 8.85
C ASP A 17 11.85 -30.33 9.95
N ASP A 18 12.97 -29.66 10.21
CA ASP A 18 13.09 -28.50 11.09
C ASP A 18 13.11 -27.22 10.23
N GLU A 19 12.30 -27.17 9.18
CA GLU A 19 11.81 -25.87 8.72
C GLU A 19 11.00 -25.31 9.90
N PRO A 20 11.40 -24.20 10.54
CA PRO A 20 10.58 -23.61 11.58
C PRO A 20 9.26 -23.28 10.90
N ASN A 21 8.21 -24.02 11.23
CA ASN A 21 6.85 -23.75 10.79
C ASN A 21 6.57 -22.27 11.12
N LEU A 22 6.67 -21.39 10.12
CA LEU A 22 6.50 -19.94 10.22
C LEU A 22 5.02 -19.63 10.42
N MET A 23 4.44 -20.20 11.47
CA MET A 23 3.10 -19.91 11.94
C MET A 23 3.16 -18.51 12.52
N SER A 24 2.59 -17.54 11.79
CA SER A 24 2.35 -16.21 12.33
C SER A 24 1.43 -16.35 13.55
N LEU A 25 1.97 -16.12 14.75
CA LEU A 25 1.18 -15.97 15.99
C LEU A 25 0.45 -14.60 16.04
N GLU A 26 0.23 -13.98 14.87
CA GLU A 26 -0.46 -12.72 14.74
C GLU A 26 -1.92 -12.91 15.10
N LYS A 27 -2.35 -12.28 16.19
CA LYS A 27 -3.78 -12.11 16.46
C LYS A 27 -4.28 -11.08 15.45
N LEU A 28 -4.95 -11.54 14.40
CA LEU A 28 -5.75 -10.71 13.51
C LEU A 28 -6.96 -10.17 14.27
N ASP A 29 -6.73 -9.33 15.29
CA ASP A 29 -7.78 -8.50 15.88
C ASP A 29 -8.05 -7.36 14.90
N ARG A 30 -8.61 -7.73 13.74
CA ARG A 30 -9.14 -6.82 12.73
C ARG A 30 -10.48 -6.27 13.21
N GLY A 31 -10.57 -5.87 14.48
CA GLY A 31 -11.54 -4.85 14.85
C GLY A 31 -11.33 -3.71 13.86
N THR A 32 -12.39 -3.38 13.11
CA THR A 32 -12.43 -2.28 12.15
C THR A 32 -11.57 -1.15 12.70
N PRO A 33 -10.56 -0.62 11.97
CA PRO A 33 -9.63 0.36 12.52
C PRO A 33 -10.46 1.40 13.24
N GLU A 34 -10.25 1.47 14.56
CA GLU A 34 -10.96 2.35 15.46
C GLU A 34 -10.85 3.75 14.85
N ILE A 35 -11.97 4.13 14.24
CA ILE A 35 -12.45 5.47 13.92
C ILE A 35 -11.33 6.48 14.13
N TRP A 36 -10.73 6.93 13.01
CA TRP A 36 -9.72 8.00 12.98
C TRP A 36 -9.88 8.93 14.18
N PRO A 37 -8.85 9.08 15.05
CA PRO A 37 -9.01 9.62 16.39
C PRO A 37 -9.90 10.85 16.33
N GLU A 38 -11.07 10.75 16.98
CA GLU A 38 -12.07 11.80 16.99
C GLU A 38 -11.36 13.10 17.34
N LYS A 39 -11.41 14.04 16.38
CA LYS A 39 -10.78 15.37 16.38
C LYS A 39 -10.28 15.76 17.77
N ALA A 40 -9.00 15.46 18.05
CA ALA A 40 -8.36 15.79 19.31
C ALA A 40 -8.76 17.21 19.72
N SER A 41 -9.26 17.40 20.94
CA SER A 41 -9.71 18.70 21.43
C SER A 41 -8.56 19.71 21.34
N GLY A 42 -8.56 20.49 20.26
CA GLY A 42 -7.41 21.26 19.76
C GLY A 42 -7.43 21.41 18.23
N MET A 43 -8.09 20.49 17.51
CA MET A 43 -8.30 20.50 16.06
C MET A 43 -9.49 21.38 15.63
N ARG A 44 -9.94 22.32 16.46
CA ARG A 44 -11.05 23.25 16.12
C ARG A 44 -10.61 24.44 15.25
N GLY A 45 -9.31 24.63 15.04
CA GLY A 45 -8.75 25.77 14.28
C GLY A 45 -8.22 25.44 12.87
N PHE A 46 -8.24 24.18 12.44
CA PHE A 46 -7.78 23.77 11.10
C PHE A 46 -8.91 23.71 10.06
N ALA A 47 -10.15 23.95 10.47
CA ALA A 47 -11.28 24.21 9.58
C ALA A 47 -11.42 25.73 9.44
N THR A 48 -11.28 26.41 8.31
CA THR A 48 -11.11 26.05 6.90
C THR A 48 -10.62 27.35 6.21
N PRO A 49 -9.45 27.44 5.56
CA PRO A 49 -9.20 28.52 4.63
C PRO A 49 -10.01 28.20 3.37
N ASN A 50 -11.23 28.74 3.26
CA ASN A 50 -12.12 28.67 2.09
C ASN A 50 -11.90 27.41 1.23
N LEU A 51 -12.09 26.24 1.83
CA LEU A 51 -12.09 24.98 1.09
C LEU A 51 -13.40 25.01 0.32
N ASN A 52 -13.34 25.36 -0.97
CA ASN A 52 -14.39 25.02 -1.90
C ASN A 52 -14.62 23.51 -1.73
N PHE A 53 -15.67 23.12 -0.99
CA PHE A 53 -16.08 21.73 -0.80
C PHE A 53 -16.74 21.22 -2.09
N SER A 54 -16.08 21.46 -3.23
CA SER A 54 -16.36 20.72 -4.44
C SER A 54 -16.15 19.25 -4.08
N PRO A 55 -17.13 18.38 -4.38
CA PRO A 55 -16.93 16.96 -4.26
C PRO A 55 -15.59 16.59 -4.90
N PRO A 56 -14.73 15.80 -4.23
CA PRO A 56 -13.44 15.41 -4.78
C PRO A 56 -13.60 14.89 -6.21
N ALA A 57 -12.64 15.15 -7.10
CA ALA A 57 -12.79 14.79 -8.51
C ALA A 57 -13.13 13.30 -8.76
N TRP A 58 -12.72 12.40 -7.86
CA TRP A 58 -13.05 10.97 -7.90
C TRP A 58 -14.51 10.63 -7.59
N THR A 59 -15.26 11.54 -6.96
CA THR A 59 -16.71 11.41 -6.76
C THR A 59 -17.52 11.78 -8.00
N LYS A 60 -16.86 12.40 -9.00
CA LYS A 60 -17.44 12.63 -10.31
C LYS A 60 -17.54 11.28 -11.04
N GLY A 61 -18.64 11.07 -11.74
CA GLY A 61 -18.79 9.90 -12.60
C GLY A 61 -17.69 9.83 -13.67
N LEU A 62 -17.52 8.63 -14.25
CA LEU A 62 -16.51 8.35 -15.27
C LEU A 62 -16.70 9.29 -16.48
N THR A 63 -15.67 10.06 -16.81
CA THR A 63 -15.69 10.93 -17.98
C THR A 63 -15.51 10.11 -19.26
N GLN A 64 -15.80 10.71 -20.42
CA GLN A 64 -15.54 10.05 -21.70
C GLN A 64 -14.06 9.69 -21.86
N ASP A 65 -13.14 10.53 -21.35
CA ASP A 65 -11.70 10.29 -21.41
C ASP A 65 -11.28 9.12 -20.52
N ASP A 66 -11.90 8.97 -19.35
CA ASP A 66 -11.67 7.83 -18.46
C ASP A 66 -12.14 6.52 -19.12
N ILE A 67 -13.31 6.55 -19.78
CA ILE A 67 -13.84 5.41 -20.54
C ILE A 67 -12.89 5.04 -21.69
N ASN A 68 -12.41 6.04 -22.44
CA ASN A 68 -11.47 5.84 -23.54
C ASN A 68 -10.15 5.25 -23.03
N SER A 69 -9.66 5.71 -21.87
CA SER A 69 -8.44 5.20 -21.25
C SER A 69 -8.59 3.74 -20.83
N MET A 70 -9.75 3.36 -20.28
CA MET A 70 -10.06 1.97 -19.95
C MET A 70 -10.04 1.07 -21.20
N TYR A 71 -10.63 1.52 -22.31
CA TYR A 71 -10.58 0.78 -23.57
C TYR A 71 -9.16 0.64 -24.13
N GLN A 72 -8.35 1.69 -24.05
CA GLN A 72 -6.94 1.64 -24.46
C GLN A 72 -6.16 0.60 -23.64
N LEU A 73 -6.35 0.57 -22.32
CA LEU A 73 -5.72 -0.41 -21.44
C LEU A 73 -6.20 -1.84 -21.74
N GLY A 74 -7.51 -2.03 -22.00
CA GLY A 74 -8.08 -3.33 -22.35
C GLY A 74 -7.64 -3.86 -23.72
N ALA A 75 -7.22 -2.98 -24.64
CA ALA A 75 -6.70 -3.35 -25.95
C ALA A 75 -5.22 -3.76 -25.94
N LEU A 76 -4.51 -3.57 -24.82
CA LEU A 76 -3.10 -3.94 -24.71
C LEU A 76 -2.91 -5.46 -24.65
N SER A 77 -1.82 -5.94 -25.23
CA SER A 77 -1.37 -7.32 -25.00
C SER A 77 -0.88 -7.50 -23.56
N THR A 78 -0.74 -8.74 -23.09
CA THR A 78 -0.20 -9.05 -21.75
C THR A 78 1.14 -8.36 -21.50
N ASN A 79 2.05 -8.36 -22.48
CA ASN A 79 3.33 -7.65 -22.38
C ASN A 79 3.15 -6.13 -22.31
N GLY A 80 2.16 -5.58 -23.03
CA GLY A 80 1.81 -4.16 -22.96
C GLY A 80 1.29 -3.75 -21.58
N ILE A 81 0.44 -4.58 -20.96
CA ILE A 81 -0.06 -4.34 -19.60
C ILE A 81 1.10 -4.37 -18.59
N ILE A 82 2.01 -5.35 -18.70
CA ILE A 82 3.19 -5.43 -17.82
C ILE A 82 4.07 -4.17 -17.96
N ALA A 83 4.28 -3.69 -19.19
CA ALA A 83 5.03 -2.47 -19.43
C ALA A 83 4.36 -1.24 -18.79
N GLU A 84 3.04 -1.13 -18.91
CA GLU A 84 2.30 0.01 -18.34
C GLU A 84 2.27 -0.03 -16.80
N VAL A 85 2.14 -1.22 -16.21
CA VAL A 85 2.28 -1.40 -14.76
C VAL A 85 3.68 -0.98 -14.29
N LYS A 86 4.73 -1.38 -15.00
CA LYS A 86 6.10 -0.97 -14.67
C LYS A 86 6.26 0.54 -14.76
N LYS A 87 5.74 1.16 -15.82
CA LYS A 87 5.78 2.62 -16.00
C LYS A 87 5.06 3.33 -14.85
N LEU A 88 3.88 2.88 -14.46
CA LEU A 88 3.12 3.44 -13.34
C LEU A 88 3.92 3.32 -12.03
N TYR A 89 4.57 2.18 -11.80
CA TYR A 89 5.43 1.96 -10.64
C TYR A 89 6.59 2.97 -10.59
N ASP A 90 7.29 3.13 -11.71
CA ASP A 90 8.40 4.09 -11.84
C ASP A 90 7.91 5.53 -11.59
N GLN A 91 6.74 5.90 -12.12
CA GLN A 91 6.12 7.22 -11.90
C GLN A 91 5.74 7.45 -10.44
N ALA A 92 5.09 6.47 -9.79
CA ALA A 92 4.71 6.57 -8.39
C ALA A 92 5.95 6.72 -7.48
N TYR A 93 7.01 5.97 -7.76
CA TYR A 93 8.28 6.11 -7.05
C TYR A 93 8.87 7.53 -7.20
N GLN A 94 8.94 8.04 -8.43
CA GLN A 94 9.46 9.38 -8.68
C GLN A 94 8.64 10.45 -7.96
N LEU A 95 7.31 10.36 -8.01
CA LEU A 95 6.42 11.28 -7.29
C LEU A 95 6.66 11.24 -5.78
N GLY A 96 6.79 10.05 -5.19
CA GLY A 96 7.07 9.91 -3.75
C GLY A 96 8.40 10.55 -3.35
N VAL A 97 9.44 10.41 -4.17
CA VAL A 97 10.72 11.09 -3.94
C VAL A 97 10.57 12.61 -3.99
N GLN A 98 9.81 13.14 -4.95
CA GLN A 98 9.58 14.59 -5.06
C GLN A 98 8.77 15.12 -3.87
N GLU A 99 7.70 14.42 -3.49
CA GLU A 99 6.87 14.79 -2.35
C GLU A 99 7.68 14.81 -1.05
N SER A 100 8.51 13.80 -0.81
CA SER A 100 9.38 13.75 0.38
C SER A 100 10.35 14.94 0.45
N LYS A 101 10.89 15.37 -0.70
CA LYS A 101 11.75 16.56 -0.79
C LYS A 101 10.98 17.83 -0.44
N GLU A 102 9.78 18.01 -1.01
CA GLU A 102 8.95 19.18 -0.73
C GLU A 102 8.46 19.22 0.72
N MET A 103 8.12 18.06 1.30
CA MET A 103 7.77 17.97 2.72
C MET A 103 8.94 18.35 3.63
N THR A 104 10.14 17.89 3.30
CA THR A 104 11.38 18.26 4.01
C THR A 104 11.66 19.76 3.88
N ARG A 105 11.51 20.33 2.68
CA ARG A 105 11.63 21.77 2.42
C ARG A 105 10.60 22.56 3.25
N GLY A 106 9.35 22.12 3.28
CA GLY A 106 8.29 22.73 4.09
C GLY A 106 8.61 22.73 5.59
N LYS A 107 9.20 21.64 6.10
CA LYS A 107 9.69 21.55 7.49
C LYS A 107 10.75 22.61 7.79
N TYR A 108 11.74 22.80 6.92
CA TYR A 108 12.78 23.83 7.10
C TYR A 108 12.25 25.26 6.98
N LEU A 109 11.24 25.46 6.13
CA LEU A 109 10.55 26.74 5.98
C LEU A 109 9.51 26.99 7.09
N ASN A 110 9.35 26.05 8.02
CA ASN A 110 8.50 26.16 9.20
C ASN A 110 7.03 26.48 8.90
N ILE A 111 6.56 26.17 7.68
CA ILE A 111 5.21 26.52 7.19
C ILE A 111 4.10 25.79 7.94
N PHE A 112 4.44 24.70 8.63
CA PHE A 112 3.51 23.91 9.43
C PHE A 112 3.42 24.36 10.90
N THR A 113 4.25 25.32 11.34
CA THR A 113 4.10 25.87 12.70
C THR A 113 3.02 26.92 12.75
N SER A 114 2.03 26.67 13.60
CA SER A 114 1.02 27.67 13.92
C SER A 114 1.65 28.78 14.76
N ASN A 115 1.46 30.03 14.33
CA ASN A 115 1.91 31.23 15.03
C ASN A 115 1.06 31.44 16.29
N ARG A 116 1.17 30.54 17.28
CA ARG A 116 0.55 30.70 18.59
C ARG A 116 1.36 31.72 19.38
N LYS A 117 1.14 33.00 19.09
CA LYS A 117 1.45 34.06 20.04
C LYS A 117 0.60 33.79 21.28
N LYS A 118 1.23 33.32 22.36
CA LYS A 118 0.64 33.36 23.71
C LYS A 118 0.34 34.83 24.01
N SER A 119 -0.94 35.19 23.94
CA SER A 119 -1.45 36.39 24.61
C SER A 119 -1.79 36.05 26.06
#